data_AF-A0A7X9FQ64-F1
#
_entry.id   AF-A0A7X9FQ64-F1
#
_cell.length_a   1.000
_cell.length_b   1.000
_cell.length_c   1.000
_cell.angle_alpha   90.00
_cell.angle_beta   90.00
_cell.angle_gamma   90.00
#
_symmetry.space_group_name_H-M   'P 1'
#
loop_
_entity.id
_entity.type
_entity.pdbx_description
1 polymer ?
#
loop_
_entity_poly.entity_id
_entity_poly.type
_entity_poly.pdbx_seq_one_letter_code
_entity_poly.pdbx_strand_id
1 'polypeptide(L)'
;MLNNPILEDLIDRIEGDLTGGALSTGMAVAESFIGLLSSTEPKRIRDSIYNFAIEVMSHSPTMASVKNFFNGVARILECERSTKESLKNFAEQFIGVSRSSAATSASIAQILISNNDRIFLYSCSETVLETLNKAVEDGKHVEVISAQSYITGEGN
;
A
#
# COMPACT_ATOMS: atom_id res chain seq x y z
N MET A 1 -1.96 -17.46 18.66
CA MET A 1 -2.41 -16.33 17.82
C MET A 1 -2.69 -15.16 18.74
N LEU A 2 -2.21 -13.96 18.39
CA LEU A 2 -2.67 -12.75 19.05
C LEU A 2 -4.10 -12.50 18.58
N ASN A 3 -5.09 -12.61 19.46
CA ASN A 3 -6.43 -12.09 19.18
C ASN A 3 -6.31 -10.57 19.12
N ASN A 4 -6.01 -10.04 17.94
CA ASN A 4 -5.93 -8.62 17.68
C ASN A 4 -6.87 -8.31 16.50
N PRO A 5 -8.04 -7.71 16.75
CA PRO A 5 -9.04 -7.47 15.71
C PRO A 5 -8.53 -6.58 14.58
N ILE A 6 -7.53 -5.73 14.83
CA ILE A 6 -6.91 -4.88 13.81
C ILE A 6 -6.06 -5.71 12.84
N LEU A 7 -5.39 -6.75 13.35
CA LEU A 7 -4.61 -7.66 12.54
C LEU A 7 -5.53 -8.60 11.76
N GLU A 8 -6.56 -9.15 12.41
CA GLU A 8 -7.56 -10.01 11.77
C GLU A 8 -8.25 -9.30 10.59
N ASP A 9 -8.76 -8.07 10.81
CA ASP A 9 -9.35 -7.27 9.72
C ASP A 9 -8.38 -7.02 8.55
N LEU A 10 -7.11 -6.72 8.86
CA LEU A 10 -6.10 -6.50 7.84
C LEU A 10 -5.83 -7.78 7.02
N ILE A 11 -5.69 -8.93 7.69
CA ILE A 11 -5.42 -10.20 7.01
C ILE A 11 -6.61 -10.59 6.14
N ASP A 12 -7.84 -10.51 6.66
CA ASP A 12 -9.06 -10.79 5.89
C ASP A 12 -9.13 -9.92 4.62
N ARG A 13 -8.74 -8.64 4.73
CA ARG A 13 -8.69 -7.74 3.57
C ARG A 13 -7.57 -8.09 2.58
N ILE A 14 -6.41 -8.56 3.04
CA ILE A 14 -5.30 -8.97 2.18
C ILE A 14 -5.66 -10.28 1.45
N GLU A 15 -6.12 -11.29 2.18
CA GLU A 15 -6.49 -12.59 1.62
C GLU A 15 -7.72 -12.50 0.71
N GLY A 16 -8.65 -11.60 1.01
CA GLY A 16 -9.82 -11.31 0.20
C GLY A 16 -9.57 -10.39 -1.00
N ASP A 17 -8.32 -9.96 -1.24
CA ASP A 17 -7.95 -9.01 -2.29
C ASP A 17 -8.74 -7.67 -2.21
N LEU A 18 -9.13 -7.27 -1.00
CA LEU A 18 -9.90 -6.07 -0.71
C LEU A 18 -9.01 -4.86 -0.40
N THR A 19 -7.70 -5.07 -0.28
CA THR A 19 -6.71 -3.98 -0.13
C THR A 19 -6.32 -3.34 -1.46
N GLY A 20 -6.73 -3.92 -2.61
CA GLY A 20 -6.32 -3.46 -3.93
C GLY A 20 -4.85 -3.79 -4.23
N GLY A 21 -4.19 -2.93 -5.00
CA GLY A 21 -2.83 -3.17 -5.47
C GLY A 21 -1.75 -3.11 -4.38
N ALA A 22 -0.49 -3.32 -4.77
CA ALA A 22 0.65 -3.30 -3.86
C ALA A 22 0.80 -1.98 -3.08
N LEU A 23 0.45 -0.85 -3.70
CA LEU A 23 0.47 0.47 -3.08
C LEU A 23 -0.55 0.56 -1.94
N SER A 24 -1.83 0.31 -2.24
CA SER A 24 -2.90 0.34 -1.25
C SER A 24 -2.73 -0.69 -0.15
N THR A 25 -2.22 -1.88 -0.47
CA THR A 25 -1.83 -2.87 0.54
C THR A 25 -0.77 -2.32 1.49
N GLY A 26 0.30 -1.68 0.97
CA GLY A 26 1.32 -1.06 1.81
C GLY A 26 0.76 0.05 2.72
N MET A 27 -0.16 0.87 2.21
CA MET A 27 -0.83 1.91 3.00
C MET A 27 -1.75 1.31 4.07
N ALA A 28 -2.54 0.27 3.73
CA ALA A 28 -3.41 -0.41 4.67
C ALA A 28 -2.62 -1.03 5.84
N VAL A 29 -1.45 -1.64 5.55
CA VAL A 29 -0.54 -2.12 6.59
C VAL A 29 -0.08 -0.98 7.51
N ALA A 30 0.29 0.18 6.94
CA ALA A 30 0.70 1.33 7.73
C ALA A 30 -0.44 1.90 8.60
N GLU A 31 -1.68 1.95 8.08
CA GLU A 31 -2.87 2.38 8.82
C GLU A 31 -3.19 1.42 9.98
N SER A 32 -3.21 0.11 9.73
CA SER A 32 -3.42 -0.90 10.77
C SER A 32 -2.29 -0.90 11.80
N PHE A 33 -1.05 -0.62 11.38
CA PHE A 33 0.07 -0.46 12.30
C PHE A 33 -0.13 0.73 13.26
N ILE A 34 -0.66 1.86 12.79
CA ILE A 34 -1.02 3.00 13.67
C ILE A 34 -2.08 2.56 14.71
N GLY A 35 -3.07 1.77 14.27
CA GLY A 35 -4.07 1.17 15.16
C GLY A 35 -3.44 0.25 16.22
N LEU A 36 -2.49 -0.60 15.82
CA LEU A 36 -1.73 -1.47 16.72
C LEU A 36 -0.96 -0.65 17.76
N LEU A 37 -0.22 0.38 17.35
CA LEU A 37 0.56 1.23 18.27
C LEU A 37 -0.33 1.90 19.33
N SER A 38 -1.54 2.30 18.92
CA SER A 38 -2.52 2.98 19.77
C SER A 38 -3.14 2.05 20.81
N SER A 39 -3.36 0.78 20.46
CA SER A 39 -4.01 -0.23 21.33
C SER A 39 -3.05 -1.03 22.21
N THR A 40 -1.74 -1.03 21.92
CA THR A 40 -0.75 -1.88 22.61
C THR A 40 -0.16 -1.19 23.84
N GLU A 41 0.06 -1.88 24.95
CA GLU A 41 0.78 -1.29 26.09
C GLU A 41 2.28 -1.00 25.78
N PRO A 42 2.88 0.08 26.31
CA PRO A 42 4.29 0.42 26.04
C PRO A 42 5.28 -0.73 26.28
N LYS A 43 5.06 -1.54 27.33
CA LYS A 43 5.93 -2.67 27.70
C LYS A 43 5.91 -3.82 26.68
N ARG A 44 4.85 -3.92 25.88
CA ARG A 44 4.63 -5.01 24.91
C ARG A 44 4.80 -4.57 23.45
N ILE A 45 5.23 -3.33 23.23
CA ILE A 45 5.20 -2.72 21.90
C ILE A 45 6.10 -3.45 20.92
N ARG A 46 7.32 -3.83 21.31
CA ARG A 46 8.27 -4.54 20.44
C ARG A 46 7.76 -5.91 20.02
N ASP A 47 7.29 -6.70 20.98
CA ASP A 47 6.76 -8.04 20.70
C ASP A 47 5.50 -7.97 19.84
N SER A 48 4.63 -6.98 20.08
CA SER A 48 3.41 -6.80 19.29
C SER A 48 3.73 -6.38 17.86
N ILE A 49 4.70 -5.49 17.66
CA ILE A 49 5.19 -5.11 16.32
C ILE A 49 5.82 -6.30 15.61
N TYR A 50 6.65 -7.07 16.31
CA TYR A 50 7.32 -8.23 15.73
C TYR A 50 6.32 -9.29 15.25
N ASN A 51 5.36 -9.65 16.10
CA ASN A 51 4.32 -10.61 15.74
C ASN A 51 3.42 -10.10 14.62
N PHE A 52 3.04 -8.82 14.66
CA PHE A 52 2.28 -8.19 13.59
C PHE A 52 3.03 -8.24 12.25
N ALA A 53 4.33 -7.92 12.25
CA ALA A 53 5.15 -7.97 11.04
C ALA A 53 5.26 -9.39 10.47
N ILE A 54 5.49 -10.41 11.31
CA ILE A 54 5.54 -11.81 10.86
C ILE A 54 4.23 -12.21 10.19
N GLU A 55 3.10 -11.97 10.87
CA GLU A 55 1.80 -12.40 10.38
C GLU A 55 1.45 -11.71 9.06
N VAL A 56 1.59 -10.38 8.98
CA VAL A 56 1.31 -9.64 7.76
C VAL A 56 2.22 -10.12 6.62
N MET A 57 3.52 -10.30 6.86
CA MET A 57 4.45 -10.75 5.83
C MET A 57 4.19 -12.18 5.34
N SER A 58 3.64 -13.08 6.17
CA SER A 58 3.27 -14.43 5.72
C SER A 58 2.08 -14.43 4.76
N HIS A 59 1.18 -13.46 4.88
CA HIS A 59 0.01 -13.30 4.02
C HIS A 59 0.29 -12.44 2.77
N SER A 60 1.39 -11.67 2.77
CA SER A 60 1.80 -10.85 1.62
C SER A 60 3.27 -11.09 1.18
N PRO A 61 3.69 -12.35 0.90
CA PRO A 61 5.11 -12.70 0.77
C PRO A 61 5.81 -12.07 -0.45
N THR A 62 5.06 -11.69 -1.48
CA THR A 62 5.58 -11.09 -2.72
C THR A 62 5.56 -9.56 -2.70
N MET A 63 4.87 -8.93 -1.74
CA MET A 63 4.64 -7.49 -1.72
C MET A 63 5.86 -6.74 -1.19
N ALA A 64 6.64 -6.14 -2.10
CA ALA A 64 7.80 -5.34 -1.73
C ALA A 64 7.43 -4.09 -0.92
N SER A 65 6.26 -3.48 -1.17
CA SER A 65 5.74 -2.35 -0.41
C SER A 65 5.61 -2.66 1.08
N VAL A 66 5.05 -3.82 1.42
CA VAL A 66 4.90 -4.30 2.80
C VAL A 66 6.27 -4.57 3.46
N LYS A 67 7.19 -5.24 2.75
CA LYS A 67 8.55 -5.48 3.24
C LYS A 67 9.30 -4.19 3.52
N ASN A 68 9.20 -3.21 2.61
CA ASN A 68 9.87 -1.92 2.75
C ASN A 68 9.33 -1.13 3.94
N PHE A 69 8.02 -1.17 4.19
CA PHE A 69 7.43 -0.57 5.37
C PHE A 69 8.04 -1.16 6.66
N PHE A 70 8.05 -2.50 6.80
CA PHE A 70 8.59 -3.14 7.99
C PHE A 70 10.11 -2.97 8.14
N ASN A 71 10.87 -2.91 7.05
CA ASN A 71 12.29 -2.56 7.10
C ASN A 71 12.51 -1.15 7.68
N GLY A 72 11.65 -0.18 7.33
CA GLY A 72 11.67 1.16 7.91
C GLY A 72 11.33 1.15 9.40
N VAL A 73 10.29 0.40 9.80
CA VAL A 73 9.94 0.19 11.21
C VAL A 73 11.10 -0.41 12.00
N ALA A 74 11.74 -1.46 11.48
CA ALA A 74 12.88 -2.11 12.12
C ALA A 74 14.03 -1.13 12.35
N ARG A 75 14.37 -0.31 11.35
CA ARG A 75 15.41 0.71 11.47
C ARG A 75 15.11 1.78 12.53
N ILE A 76 13.85 2.12 12.72
CA ILE A 76 13.44 3.02 13.81
C ILE A 76 13.62 2.33 15.16
N LEU A 77 13.23 1.06 15.28
CA LEU A 77 13.37 0.29 16.53
C LEU A 77 14.83 0.04 16.94
N GLU A 78 15.76 0.01 15.99
CA GLU A 78 17.21 -0.04 16.25
C GLU A 78 17.75 1.23 16.92
N CYS A 79 17.03 2.37 16.78
CA CYS A 79 17.40 3.59 17.48
C CYS A 79 17.04 3.48 18.98
N GLU A 80 18.02 3.73 19.86
CA GLU A 80 17.86 3.65 21.33
C GLU A 80 16.75 4.55 21.89
N ARG A 81 16.32 5.57 21.14
CA ARG A 81 15.27 6.52 21.51
C ARG A 81 13.95 6.31 20.74
N SER A 82 13.72 5.13 20.19
CA SER A 82 12.45 4.83 19.52
C SER A 82 11.26 4.99 20.49
N THR A 83 10.30 5.80 20.07
CA THR A 83 9.04 6.01 20.78
C THR A 83 7.88 5.55 19.91
N LYS A 84 6.73 5.24 20.52
CA LYS A 84 5.49 5.02 19.77
C LYS A 84 5.19 6.18 18.82
N GLU A 85 5.48 7.39 19.25
CA GLU A 85 5.29 8.61 18.47
C GLU A 85 6.18 8.62 17.22
N SER A 86 7.45 8.23 17.33
CA SER A 86 8.34 8.12 16.15
C SER A 86 7.87 7.07 15.14
N LEU A 87 7.33 5.94 15.62
CA LEU A 87 6.80 4.87 14.78
C LEU A 87 5.50 5.28 14.09
N LYS A 88 4.62 5.98 14.82
CA LYS A 88 3.38 6.54 14.28
C LYS A 88 3.67 7.59 13.20
N ASN A 89 4.55 8.54 13.50
CA ASN A 89 4.97 9.57 12.54
C ASN A 89 5.58 8.95 11.27
N PHE A 90 6.38 7.90 11.41
CA PHE A 90 6.90 7.18 10.24
C PHE A 90 5.77 6.56 9.39
N ALA A 91 4.79 5.91 10.02
CA ALA A 91 3.68 5.31 9.30
C ALA A 91 2.81 6.36 8.57
N GLU A 92 2.53 7.49 9.23
CA GLU A 92 1.81 8.61 8.62
C GLU A 92 2.60 9.23 7.45
N GLN A 93 3.92 9.41 7.61
CA GLN A 93 4.80 9.86 6.53
C GLN A 93 4.85 8.86 5.38
N PHE A 94 4.91 7.56 5.67
CA PHE A 94 4.89 6.52 4.66
C PHE A 94 3.61 6.58 3.81
N ILE A 95 2.44 6.76 4.45
CA ILE A 95 1.16 6.94 3.73
C ILE A 95 1.20 8.21 2.88
N GLY A 96 1.61 9.34 3.46
CA GLY A 96 1.68 10.62 2.75
C GLY A 96 2.61 10.59 1.54
N VAL A 97 3.82 10.04 1.71
CA VAL A 97 4.81 9.88 0.63
C VAL A 97 4.29 8.91 -0.43
N SER A 98 3.68 7.79 -0.03
CA SER A 98 3.08 6.83 -0.96
C SER A 98 2.02 7.47 -1.86
N ARG A 99 1.07 8.21 -1.26
CA ARG A 99 0.02 8.93 -2.01
C ARG A 99 0.61 10.01 -2.93
N SER A 100 1.50 10.84 -2.40
CA SER A 100 2.12 11.91 -3.18
C SER A 100 2.94 11.34 -4.34
N SER A 101 3.68 10.27 -4.12
CA SER A 101 4.51 9.64 -5.16
C SER A 101 3.65 9.08 -6.27
N ALA A 102 2.56 8.38 -5.95
CA ALA A 102 1.62 7.87 -6.94
C ALA A 102 1.00 9.00 -7.78
N ALA A 103 0.54 10.08 -7.12
CA ALA A 103 -0.02 11.24 -7.81
C ALA A 103 1.02 11.94 -8.71
N THR A 104 2.25 12.10 -8.25
CA THR A 104 3.35 12.67 -9.04
C THR A 104 3.72 11.77 -10.21
N SER A 105 3.85 10.46 -10.01
CA SER A 105 4.11 9.49 -11.08
C SER A 105 3.02 9.54 -12.15
N ALA A 106 1.75 9.61 -11.75
CA ALA A 106 0.64 9.75 -12.69
C ALA A 106 0.69 11.07 -13.47
N SER A 107 1.00 12.18 -12.80
CA SER A 107 1.18 13.49 -13.45
C SER A 107 2.35 13.53 -14.44
N ILE A 108 3.42 12.78 -14.18
CA ILE A 108 4.55 12.70 -15.12
C ILE A 108 4.19 11.77 -16.28
N ALA A 109 3.63 10.60 -15.99
CA ALA A 109 3.30 9.59 -16.99
C ALA A 109 2.22 10.09 -17.97
N GLN A 110 1.24 10.88 -17.50
CA GLN A 110 0.19 11.40 -18.39
C GLN A 110 0.77 12.26 -19.52
N ILE A 111 1.88 12.99 -19.28
CA ILE A 111 2.52 13.86 -20.28
C ILE A 111 3.00 13.05 -21.49
N LEU A 112 3.35 11.78 -21.27
CA LEU A 112 3.81 10.87 -22.33
C LEU A 112 2.67 10.32 -23.18
N ILE A 113 1.42 10.44 -22.71
CA ILE A 113 0.23 10.03 -23.45
C ILE A 113 -0.11 11.11 -24.46
N SER A 114 -0.29 10.70 -25.71
CA SER A 114 -0.73 11.53 -26.83
C SER A 114 -2.20 11.30 -27.18
N ASN A 115 -2.78 12.24 -27.91
CA ASN A 115 -4.17 12.12 -28.36
C ASN A 115 -4.32 10.96 -29.36
N ASN A 116 -5.34 10.14 -29.15
CA ASN A 116 -5.66 8.90 -29.86
C ASN A 116 -4.67 7.73 -29.63
N ASP A 117 -3.88 7.78 -28.57
CA ASP A 117 -3.06 6.64 -28.18
C ASP A 117 -3.94 5.43 -27.82
N ARG A 118 -3.42 4.24 -28.15
CA ARG A 118 -3.99 2.95 -27.77
C ARG A 118 -3.13 2.34 -26.69
N ILE A 119 -3.65 2.27 -25.47
CA ILE A 119 -2.90 1.87 -24.28
C ILE A 119 -3.34 0.47 -23.88
N PHE A 120 -2.39 -0.46 -23.80
CA PHE A 120 -2.62 -1.80 -23.29
C PHE A 120 -2.39 -1.84 -21.78
N LEU A 121 -3.39 -2.31 -21.03
CA LEU A 121 -3.32 -2.52 -19.59
C LEU A 121 -3.46 -3.99 -19.25
N TYR A 122 -2.70 -4.42 -18.26
CA TYR A 122 -2.84 -5.75 -17.66
C TYR A 122 -3.02 -5.59 -16.16
N SER A 123 -4.07 -6.21 -15.60
CA SER A 123 -4.50 -6.04 -14.20
C SER A 123 -4.94 -4.59 -13.89
N CYS A 124 -5.35 -4.34 -12.63
CA CYS A 124 -5.86 -3.06 -12.14
C CYS A 124 -4.83 -2.36 -11.26
N SER A 125 -3.95 -1.58 -11.89
CA SER A 125 -2.99 -0.74 -11.19
C SER A 125 -3.57 0.65 -10.93
N GLU A 126 -3.78 0.99 -9.68
CA GLU A 126 -4.33 2.29 -9.24
C GLU A 126 -3.53 3.47 -9.79
N THR A 127 -2.20 3.39 -9.79
CA THR A 127 -1.33 4.44 -10.35
C THR A 127 -1.55 4.61 -11.86
N VAL A 128 -1.83 3.52 -12.58
CA VAL A 128 -2.07 3.58 -14.02
C VAL A 128 -3.46 4.12 -14.31
N LEU A 129 -4.47 3.74 -13.53
CA LEU A 129 -5.81 4.34 -13.62
C LEU A 129 -5.76 5.84 -13.36
N GLU A 130 -5.03 6.28 -12.33
CA GLU A 130 -4.83 7.70 -12.04
C GLU A 130 -4.12 8.43 -13.20
N THR A 131 -3.17 7.76 -13.86
CA THR A 131 -2.49 8.31 -15.05
C THR A 131 -3.48 8.53 -16.19
N LEU A 132 -4.35 7.57 -16.46
CA LEU A 132 -5.36 7.66 -17.51
C LEU A 132 -6.41 8.71 -17.19
N ASN A 133 -6.88 8.78 -15.94
CA ASN A 133 -7.83 9.80 -15.50
C ASN A 133 -7.27 11.20 -15.75
N LYS A 134 -6.01 11.45 -15.37
CA LYS A 134 -5.33 12.74 -15.62
C LYS A 134 -5.18 13.05 -17.11
N ALA A 135 -4.89 12.05 -17.95
CA ALA A 135 -4.82 12.25 -19.39
C ALA A 135 -6.18 12.67 -19.98
N VAL A 136 -7.28 12.05 -19.53
CA VAL A 136 -8.64 12.40 -19.93
C VAL A 136 -9.04 13.80 -19.43
N GLU A 137 -8.68 14.14 -18.18
CA GLU A 137 -8.87 15.49 -17.62
C GLU A 137 -8.13 16.57 -18.41
N ASP A 138 -6.96 16.25 -18.95
CA ASP A 138 -6.17 17.11 -19.85
C ASP A 138 -6.73 17.16 -21.30
N GLY A 139 -7.88 16.53 -21.54
CA GLY A 139 -8.59 16.56 -22.82
C GLY A 139 -8.09 15.56 -23.87
N LYS A 140 -7.29 14.56 -23.46
CA LYS A 140 -6.79 13.53 -24.37
C LYS A 140 -7.85 12.46 -24.59
N HIS A 141 -8.06 12.08 -25.84
CA HIS A 141 -8.84 10.90 -26.20
C HIS A 141 -7.91 9.70 -26.26
N VAL A 142 -8.19 8.64 -25.50
CA VAL A 142 -7.38 7.42 -25.49
C VAL A 142 -8.27 6.19 -25.62
N GLU A 143 -7.77 5.18 -26.31
CA GLU A 143 -8.38 3.85 -26.34
C GLU A 143 -7.64 2.94 -25.36
N VAL A 144 -8.34 2.33 -24.42
CA VAL A 144 -7.74 1.44 -23.42
C VAL A 144 -8.12 0.01 -23.76
N ILE A 145 -7.10 -0.83 -23.98
CA ILE A 145 -7.25 -2.28 -24.17
C ILE A 145 -6.90 -2.93 -22.83
N SER A 146 -7.93 -3.31 -22.07
CA SER A 146 -7.76 -3.99 -20.78
C SER A 146 -7.64 -5.50 -20.97
N ALA A 147 -6.62 -6.09 -20.36
CA ALA A 147 -6.44 -7.53 -20.23
C ALA A 147 -6.50 -7.94 -18.76
N GLN A 148 -7.28 -8.99 -18.49
CA GLN A 148 -7.51 -9.50 -17.15
C GLN A 148 -6.73 -10.78 -16.86
N SER A 149 -6.43 -10.99 -15.58
CA SER A 149 -6.00 -12.29 -15.06
C SER A 149 -7.18 -13.26 -15.08
N TYR A 150 -6.92 -14.54 -15.40
CA TYR A 150 -7.95 -15.59 -15.48
C TYR A 150 -8.62 -15.91 -14.13
N ILE A 151 -7.93 -15.65 -13.00
CA ILE A 151 -8.33 -16.15 -11.68
C ILE A 151 -9.10 -15.10 -10.89
N THR A 152 -8.68 -13.84 -10.94
CA THR A 152 -9.20 -12.76 -10.08
C THR A 152 -10.14 -11.81 -10.81
N GLY A 153 -10.11 -11.77 -12.15
CA GLY A 153 -10.99 -10.89 -12.92
C GLY A 153 -10.74 -9.38 -12.69
N GLU A 154 -9.57 -9.01 -12.19
CA GLU A 154 -9.19 -7.64 -11.78
C GLU A 154 -9.35 -6.58 -12.87
N GLY A 155 -9.43 -6.97 -14.15
CA GLY A 155 -9.53 -6.02 -15.27
C GLY A 155 -10.92 -5.46 -15.55
N ASN A 156 -11.96 -5.81 -14.76
CA ASN A 156 -13.35 -5.38 -14.92
C ASN A 156 -13.66 -4.02 -14.26
#